data_AF-A0A1I3B617-F1
#
_entry.id   AF-A0A1I3B617-F1
#
_cell.length_a   1.000
_cell.length_b   1.000
_cell.length_c   1.000
_cell.angle_alpha   90.00
_cell.angle_beta   90.00
_cell.angle_gamma   90.00
#
_symmetry.space_group_name_H-M   'P 1'
#
loop_
_entity.id
_entity.type
_entity.pdbx_description
1 polymer ?
#
loop_
_entity_poly.entity_id
_entity_poly.type
_entity_poly.pdbx_seq_one_letter_code
_entity_poly.pdbx_strand_id
1 'polypeptide(L)'
;MHLKLTEEIESAVMRQGGPLHVFGTDESTTYVIMTAVQFEQIRVLLNEGLLPLETKLGLLRQAGKRAGWDDPEMDAYDHYDENHRS
;
A
#
# COMPACT_ATOMS: atom_id res chain seq x y z
N MET A 1 22.19 7.13 15.37
CA MET A 1 21.66 8.26 16.15
C MET A 1 20.39 7.78 16.85
N HIS A 2 20.32 7.87 18.18
CA HIS A 2 19.12 7.48 18.94
C HIS A 2 18.49 8.75 19.49
N LEU A 3 17.29 9.07 19.01
CA LEU A 3 16.47 10.15 19.56
C LEU A 3 15.53 9.52 20.58
N LYS A 4 15.47 10.11 21.78
CA LYS A 4 14.48 9.74 22.80
C LYS A 4 13.25 10.60 22.62
N LEU A 5 12.07 9.99 22.78
CA LEU A 5 10.82 10.73 22.90
C LEU A 5 10.85 11.57 24.18
N THR A 6 10.07 12.64 24.19
CA THR A 6 9.75 13.36 25.44
C THR A 6 8.80 12.51 26.28
N GLU A 7 8.85 12.68 27.60
CA GLU A 7 7.97 11.95 28.54
C GLU A 7 6.48 12.19 28.25
N GLU A 8 6.13 13.38 27.77
CA GLU A 8 4.78 13.73 27.37
C GLU A 8 4.27 12.87 26.21
N ILE A 9 5.07 12.75 25.15
CA ILE A 9 4.72 11.96 23.96
C ILE A 9 4.68 10.47 24.33
N GLU A 10 5.66 9.98 25.09
CA GLU A 10 5.68 8.60 25.56
C GLU A 10 4.41 8.27 26.37
N SER A 11 4.04 9.13 27.31
CA SER A 11 2.83 8.98 28.12
C SER A 11 1.55 9.07 27.30
N ALA A 12 1.52 9.89 26.24
CA ALA A 12 0.37 10.02 25.35
C ALA A 12 0.17 8.75 24.50
N VAL A 13 1.25 8.23 23.90
CA VAL A 13 1.23 6.98 23.11
C VAL A 13 0.75 5.81 23.98
N MET A 14 1.26 5.68 25.20
CA MET A 14 0.87 4.60 26.11
C MET A 14 -0.60 4.68 26.55
N ARG A 15 -1.14 5.88 26.75
CA ARG A 15 -2.54 6.07 27.17
C ARG A 15 -3.55 5.86 26.04
N GLN A 16 -3.22 6.29 24.83
CA GLN A 16 -4.14 6.19 23.69
C GLN A 16 -4.31 4.74 23.21
N GLY A 17 -3.30 3.87 23.43
CA GLY A 17 -3.33 2.47 22.99
C GLY A 17 -3.27 2.29 21.47
N GLY A 18 -2.96 3.36 20.73
CA GLY A 18 -2.98 3.44 19.26
C GLY A 18 -2.06 4.54 18.75
N PRO A 19 -1.96 4.73 17.42
CA PRO A 19 -1.12 5.77 16.83
C PRO A 19 -1.51 7.18 17.29
N LEU A 20 -0.51 7.95 17.73
CA LEU A 20 -0.65 9.34 18.14
C LEU A 20 -0.34 10.26 16.95
N HIS A 21 -1.23 11.21 16.67
CA HIS A 21 -0.96 12.28 15.70
C HIS A 21 -0.33 13.48 16.40
N VAL A 22 0.74 14.01 15.82
CA VAL A 22 1.48 15.16 16.33
C VAL A 22 1.74 16.14 15.20
N PHE A 23 1.49 17.42 15.45
CA PHE A 23 1.75 18.48 14.49
C PHE A 23 3.23 18.87 14.54
N GLY A 24 3.82 19.07 13.37
CA GLY A 24 5.12 19.72 13.22
C GLY A 24 5.05 21.18 13.68
N THR A 25 6.22 21.79 13.85
CA THR A 25 6.34 23.20 14.27
C THR A 25 5.71 24.20 13.30
N ASP A 26 5.50 23.81 12.05
CA ASP A 26 4.84 24.61 11.02
C ASP A 26 3.34 24.34 10.91
N GLU A 27 2.81 23.42 11.73
CA GLU A 27 1.43 22.89 11.72
C GLU A 27 0.94 22.34 10.37
N SER A 28 1.78 22.37 9.33
CA SER A 28 1.48 21.93 7.98
C SER A 28 1.73 20.43 7.80
N THR A 29 2.65 19.90 8.61
CA THR A 29 3.02 18.49 8.57
C THR A 29 2.48 17.78 9.81
N THR A 30 1.67 16.74 9.60
CA THR A 30 1.24 15.84 10.67
C THR A 30 2.09 14.58 10.68
N TYR A 31 2.69 14.27 11.82
CA TYR A 31 3.43 13.05 12.07
C TYR A 31 2.55 12.05 12.82
N VAL A 32 2.78 10.76 12.55
CA VAL A 32 2.14 9.66 13.27
C VAL A 32 3.21 8.94 14.08
N ILE A 33 3.04 8.87 15.40
CA ILE A 33 3.92 8.14 16.31
C ILE A 33 3.19 6.89 16.79
N MET A 34 3.84 5.74 16.67
CA MET A 34 3.32 4.46 17.17
C MET A 34 4.45 3.60 17.70
N THR A 35 4.12 2.58 18.48
CA THR A 35 5.12 1.62 18.96
C THR A 35 5.69 0.81 17.81
N ALA A 36 6.92 0.30 17.98
CA ALA A 36 7.53 -0.59 17.00
C ALA A 36 6.68 -1.84 16.74
N VAL A 37 6.04 -2.40 17.77
CA VAL A 37 5.16 -3.56 17.63
C VAL A 37 3.97 -3.26 16.71
N GLN A 38 3.31 -2.12 16.92
CA GLN A 38 2.20 -1.69 16.06
C GLN A 38 2.67 -1.44 14.62
N PHE A 39 3.83 -0.79 14.44
CA PHE A 39 4.40 -0.57 13.13
C PHE A 39 4.65 -1.89 12.39
N GLU A 40 5.27 -2.86 13.04
CA GLU A 40 5.54 -4.17 12.43
C GLU A 40 4.26 -4.91 12.04
N GLN A 41 3.20 -4.82 12.86
CA GLN A 41 1.89 -5.40 12.53
C GLN A 41 1.27 -4.79 11.27
N ILE A 42 1.35 -3.46 11.10
CA ILE A 42 0.78 -2.79 9.92
C ILE A 42 1.71 -2.82 8.70
N ARG A 43 3.03 -2.95 8.91
CA ARG A 43 4.02 -2.95 7.82
C ARG A 43 3.76 -4.06 6.83
N VAL A 44 3.30 -5.21 7.29
CA VAL A 44 2.91 -6.33 6.42
C VAL A 44 1.79 -5.93 5.47
N LEU A 45 0.75 -5.24 5.98
CA LEU A 45 -0.37 -4.75 5.18
C LEU A 45 0.06 -3.67 4.18
N LEU A 46 1.02 -2.81 4.56
CA LEU A 46 1.58 -1.79 3.67
C LEU A 46 2.43 -2.41 2.55
N ASN A 47 3.08 -3.54 2.82
CA ASN A 47 3.90 -4.26 1.85
C ASN A 47 3.09 -5.13 0.87
N GLU A 48 1.85 -5.51 1.19
CA GLU A 48 0.98 -6.28 0.29
C GLU A 48 0.57 -5.52 -0.99
N GLY A 49 0.87 -4.22 -1.09
CA GLY A 49 0.59 -3.40 -2.27
C GLY A 49 1.77 -3.13 -3.21
N LEU A 50 3.00 -3.53 -2.87
CA LEU A 50 4.22 -2.98 -3.49
C LEU A 50 4.96 -3.93 -4.43
N LEU A 51 4.27 -4.84 -5.11
CA LEU A 51 4.86 -5.38 -6.32
C LEU A 51 5.07 -4.20 -7.30
N PRO A 52 6.29 -4.01 -7.83
CA PRO A 52 6.52 -3.06 -8.90
C PRO A 52 5.48 -3.28 -10.01
N LEU A 53 5.05 -2.22 -10.68
CA LEU A 53 4.02 -2.30 -11.73
C LEU A 53 4.35 -3.40 -12.75
N GLU A 54 5.62 -3.53 -13.13
CA GLU A 54 6.11 -4.57 -14.04
C GLU A 54 5.88 -5.99 -13.50
N THR A 55 6.11 -6.21 -12.21
CA THR A 55 5.87 -7.50 -11.56
C THR A 55 4.40 -7.82 -11.48
N LYS A 56 3.54 -6.82 -11.20
CA LYS A 56 2.08 -6.98 -11.24
C LYS A 56 1.59 -7.36 -12.65
N LEU A 57 2.05 -6.65 -13.67
CA LEU A 57 1.73 -6.93 -15.07
C LEU A 57 2.21 -8.31 -15.50
N GLY A 58 3.42 -8.71 -15.08
CA GLY A 58 3.96 -10.04 -15.34
C GLY A 58 3.10 -11.15 -14.73
N LEU A 59 2.67 -11.00 -13.48
CA LEU A 59 1.80 -11.97 -12.81
C LEU A 59 0.41 -12.05 -13.45
N LEU A 60 -0.17 -10.89 -13.82
CA LEU A 60 -1.45 -10.83 -14.53
C LEU A 60 -1.36 -11.53 -15.89
N ARG A 61 -0.29 -11.27 -16.65
CA ARG A 61 -0.07 -11.93 -17.95
C ARG A 61 0.10 -13.44 -17.79
N GLN A 62 0.83 -13.90 -16.78
CA GLN A 62 0.97 -15.33 -16.50
C GLN A 62 -0.34 -15.97 -16.05
N ALA A 63 -1.17 -15.26 -15.28
CA ALA A 63 -2.50 -15.73 -14.90
C ALA A 63 -3.43 -15.84 -16.11
N GLY A 64 -3.44 -14.83 -16.98
CA GLY A 64 -4.19 -14.85 -18.25
C GLY A 64 -3.77 -16.03 -19.13
N LYS A 65 -2.46 -16.24 -19.33
CA LYS A 65 -1.93 -17.41 -20.06
C LYS A 65 -2.48 -18.74 -19.53
N ARG A 66 -2.45 -18.94 -18.20
CA ARG A 66 -2.98 -20.17 -17.58
C ARG A 66 -4.49 -20.30 -17.71
N ALA A 67 -5.20 -19.19 -17.80
CA ALA A 67 -6.63 -19.13 -18.00
C ALA A 67 -7.03 -19.22 -19.49
N GLY A 68 -6.08 -19.38 -20.42
CA GLY A 68 -6.35 -19.48 -21.85
C GLY A 68 -6.56 -18.13 -22.54
N TRP A 69 -6.14 -17.01 -21.95
CA TRP A 69 -6.26 -15.68 -22.57
C TRP A 69 -5.30 -15.47 -23.75
N ASP A 70 -4.33 -16.37 -23.93
CA ASP A 70 -3.47 -16.42 -25.13
C ASP A 70 -4.14 -17.26 -26.26
N ASP A 71 -5.38 -17.75 -26.07
CA ASP A 71 -6.15 -18.44 -27.10
C ASP A 71 -6.58 -17.44 -28.19
N PRO A 72 -6.39 -17.74 -29.49
CA PRO A 72 -6.85 -16.88 -30.59
C PRO A 72 -8.35 -16.51 -30.52
N GLU A 73 -9.19 -17.30 -29.85
CA GLU A 73 -10.59 -16.94 -29.62
C GLU A 73 -10.75 -15.73 -28.68
N MET A 74 -9.76 -15.49 -27.81
CA MET A 74 -9.73 -14.37 -26.86
C MET A 74 -9.24 -13.06 -27.50
N ASP A 75 -8.61 -13.11 -28.68
CA ASP A 75 -8.19 -11.93 -29.46
C ASP A 75 -9.38 -11.01 -29.82
N ALA A 76 -10.61 -11.54 -29.80
CA ALA A 76 -11.84 -10.77 -29.99
C ALA A 76 -12.02 -9.64 -28.93
N TYR A 77 -11.37 -9.77 -27.77
CA TYR A 77 -11.45 -8.79 -26.69
C TYR A 77 -10.38 -7.69 -26.77
N ASP A 78 -9.33 -7.86 -27.57
CA ASP A 78 -8.22 -6.89 -27.66
C ASP A 78 -8.63 -5.54 -28.26
N HIS A 79 -9.65 -5.56 -29.13
CA HIS A 79 -10.23 -4.37 -29.78
C HIS A 79 -11.71 -4.18 -29.44
N TYR A 80 -12.19 -4.76 -28.34
CA TYR A 80 -13.61 -4.76 -28.00
C TYR A 80 -14.20 -3.36 -27.93
N ASP A 81 -13.47 -2.40 -27.35
CA ASP A 81 -13.90 -1.01 -27.21
C ASP A 81 -13.90 -0.24 -28.54
N GLU A 82 -12.98 -0.56 -29.46
CA GLU A 82 -12.94 0.06 -30.80
C GLU A 82 -14.08 -0.46 -31.68
N ASN A 83 -14.49 -1.71 -31.49
CA ASN A 83 -15.56 -2.36 -32.25
C ASN A 83 -16.98 -2.07 -31.72
N HIS A 84 -17.10 -1.49 -30.52
CA HIS A 84 -18.41 -1.20 -29.88
C HIS A 84 -18.63 0.29 -29.54
N ARG A 85 -17.78 1.20 -30.05
CA ARG A 85 -18.08 2.63 -30.05
C ARG A 85 -19.06 2.96 -31.18
N SER A 86 -20.30 3.25 -30.81
CA SER A 86 -21.34 3.86 -31.66
C SER A 86 -21.09 5.34 -31.90
#